data_AF-A0A8H7NCW0-F1
#
_entry.id   AF-A0A8H7NCW0-F1
#
_cell.length_a   1.000
_cell.length_b   1.000
_cell.length_c   1.000
_cell.angle_alpha   90.00
_cell.angle_beta   90.00
_cell.angle_gamma   90.00
#
_symmetry.space_group_name_H-M   'P 1'
#
loop_
_entity.id
_entity.type
_entity.pdbx_description
1 polymer ?
#
loop_
_entity_poly.entity_id
_entity_poly.type
_entity_poly.pdbx_seq_one_letter_code
_entity_poly.pdbx_strand_id
1 'polypeptide(L)'
;MDLRINLNDVKASVPLFTNHLTYVNQALVRPIVAYINAKKTYIPITCRIVKRATDFEGSWSAYDCGLQNDMSAETYEAFAKDIENQQSRVRRFKKVGFWTLSLAIHALFMGMAGNVV
;
A
#
# COMPACT_ATOMS: atom_id res chain seq x y z
N MET A 1 7.64 7.33 18.28
CA MET A 1 7.94 8.44 17.38
C MET A 1 7.05 8.28 16.16
N ASP A 2 6.42 9.36 15.70
CA ASP A 2 5.56 9.31 14.51
C ASP A 2 6.35 9.82 13.30
N LEU A 3 6.46 8.99 12.26
CA LEU A 3 7.18 9.28 11.03
C LEU A 3 6.17 9.49 9.90
N ARG A 4 6.27 10.65 9.26
CA ARG A 4 5.44 11.02 8.11
C ARG A 4 6.35 11.42 6.96
N ILE A 5 6.32 10.65 5.89
CA ILE A 5 7.14 10.86 4.70
C ILE A 5 6.21 11.03 3.50
N ASN A 6 6.47 12.04 2.69
CA ASN A 6 5.80 12.22 1.41
C ASN A 6 6.78 11.91 0.29
N LEU A 7 6.53 10.83 -0.43
CA LEU A 7 7.31 10.46 -1.61
C LEU A 7 6.68 11.12 -2.84
N ASN A 8 7.37 12.09 -3.44
CA ASN A 8 6.89 12.83 -4.60
C ASN A 8 7.49 12.26 -5.88
N ASP A 9 6.63 11.77 -6.79
CA ASP A 9 6.98 11.17 -8.08
C ASP A 9 8.18 10.21 -8.06
N VAL A 10 8.21 9.32 -7.06
CA VAL A 10 9.28 8.33 -6.92
C VAL A 10 9.12 7.21 -7.94
N LYS A 11 10.25 6.72 -8.46
CA LYS A 11 10.34 5.51 -9.28
C LYS A 11 11.23 4.50 -8.59
N ALA A 12 10.84 3.24 -8.67
CA ALA A 12 11.61 2.13 -8.10
C ALA A 12 11.83 1.04 -9.15
N SER A 13 12.95 0.34 -9.05
CA SER A 13 13.24 -0.86 -9.84
C SER A 13 13.85 -1.92 -8.92
N VAL A 14 13.55 -3.19 -9.22
CA VAL A 14 14.11 -4.33 -8.49
C VAL A 14 14.77 -5.27 -9.50
N PRO A 15 16.00 -5.74 -9.24
CA PRO A 15 16.68 -6.69 -10.10
C PRO A 15 15.89 -7.99 -10.29
N LEU A 16 16.04 -8.62 -11.45
CA LEU A 16 15.36 -9.88 -11.76
C LEU A 16 15.87 -11.05 -10.89
N PHE A 17 17.15 -11.02 -10.52
CA PHE A 17 17.82 -12.05 -9.70
C PHE A 17 18.47 -11.40 -8.48
N THR A 18 18.17 -11.91 -7.29
CA THR A 18 18.70 -11.36 -6.04
C THR A 18 19.17 -12.50 -5.13
N ASN A 19 20.45 -12.88 -5.26
CA ASN A 19 21.07 -13.95 -4.46
C ASN A 19 21.38 -13.53 -3.01
N HIS A 20 21.21 -12.25 -2.67
CA HIS A 20 21.70 -11.67 -1.39
C HIS A 20 20.63 -10.90 -0.61
N LEU A 21 19.37 -10.91 -1.04
CA LEU A 21 18.30 -10.20 -0.33
C LEU A 21 17.65 -11.14 0.71
N THR A 22 18.18 -11.12 1.93
CA THR A 22 17.50 -11.66 3.11
C THR A 22 17.33 -10.53 4.12
N TYR A 23 16.11 -10.00 4.20
CA TYR A 23 15.32 -9.72 5.40
C TYR A 23 14.09 -8.96 4.91
N VAL A 24 12.88 -9.32 5.38
CA VAL A 24 11.59 -8.73 4.96
C VAL A 24 11.08 -9.19 3.57
N ASN A 25 10.83 -10.50 3.48
CA ASN A 25 9.94 -11.20 2.53
C ASN A 25 9.98 -10.74 1.05
N GLN A 26 10.67 -11.49 0.18
CA GLN A 26 10.69 -11.27 -1.28
C GLN A 26 9.29 -11.12 -1.89
N ALA A 27 8.25 -11.67 -1.25
CA ALA A 27 6.89 -11.66 -1.76
C ALA A 27 6.31 -10.25 -2.00
N LEU A 28 6.57 -9.26 -1.12
CA LEU A 28 5.96 -7.92 -1.28
C LEU A 28 6.88 -6.91 -1.98
N VAL A 29 8.17 -7.18 -2.13
CA VAL A 29 9.11 -6.27 -2.79
C VAL A 29 8.63 -5.87 -4.20
N ARG A 30 8.21 -6.87 -5.01
CA ARG A 30 7.70 -6.62 -6.37
C ARG A 30 6.37 -5.86 -6.36
N PRO A 31 5.36 -6.24 -5.56
CA PRO A 31 4.15 -5.44 -5.36
C PRO A 31 4.41 -3.99 -4.92
N ILE A 32 5.36 -3.77 -4.01
CA ILE A 32 5.73 -2.42 -3.54
C ILE A 32 6.28 -1.59 -4.69
N VAL A 33 7.21 -2.13 -5.47
CA VAL A 33 7.74 -1.46 -6.67
C VAL A 33 6.63 -1.14 -7.67
N ALA A 34 5.75 -2.10 -7.93
CA ALA A 34 4.62 -1.90 -8.84
C ALA A 34 3.67 -0.81 -8.31
N TYR A 35 3.42 -0.78 -7.00
CA TYR A 35 2.60 0.25 -6.35
C TYR A 35 3.23 1.64 -6.47
N ILE A 36 4.54 1.76 -6.19
CA ILE A 36 5.30 3.00 -6.34
C ILE A 36 5.19 3.52 -7.77
N ASN A 37 5.47 2.67 -8.76
CA ASN A 37 5.46 3.08 -10.16
C ASN A 37 4.04 3.36 -10.70
N ALA A 38 3.01 2.72 -10.13
CA ALA A 38 1.61 2.98 -10.49
C ALA A 38 1.11 4.35 -10.00
N LYS A 39 1.71 4.89 -8.93
CA LYS A 39 1.38 6.21 -8.37
C LYS A 39 2.22 7.29 -9.05
N LYS A 40 1.56 8.15 -9.84
CA LYS A 40 2.21 9.28 -10.54
C LYS A 40 2.23 10.61 -9.77
N THR A 41 1.68 10.64 -8.56
CA THR A 41 1.56 11.87 -7.76
C THR A 41 2.46 11.79 -6.52
N TYR A 42 1.88 11.78 -5.32
CA TYR A 42 2.60 11.58 -4.07
C TYR A 42 2.10 10.32 -3.37
N ILE A 43 3.00 9.65 -2.65
CA ILE A 43 2.68 8.52 -1.77
C ILE A 43 2.94 8.97 -0.34
N PRO A 44 1.88 9.14 0.47
CA PRO A 44 2.03 9.46 1.88
C PRO A 44 2.32 8.18 2.67
N ILE A 45 3.48 8.11 3.31
CA ILE A 45 3.84 7.05 4.24
C ILE A 45 3.68 7.61 5.65
N THR A 46 2.86 6.93 6.46
CA THR A 46 2.71 7.25 7.88
C THR A 46 2.93 6.00 8.68
N CYS A 47 3.93 6.00 9.54
CA CYS A 47 4.25 4.89 10.42
C CYS A 47 4.67 5.39 11.81
N ARG A 48 4.58 4.50 12.81
CA ARG A 48 4.88 4.84 14.20
C ARG A 48 5.97 3.91 14.70
N ILE A 49 7.13 4.45 14.97
CA ILE A 49 8.29 3.70 15.45
C ILE A 49 8.28 3.71 16.98
N VAL A 50 8.32 2.52 17.59
CA VAL A 50 8.39 2.35 19.04
C VAL A 50 9.76 1.80 19.42
N LYS A 51 10.52 2.57 20.20
CA LYS A 51 11.87 2.21 20.65
C LYS A 51 12.11 2.72 22.05
N ARG A 52 12.88 2.00 22.88
CA ARG A 52 13.16 2.41 24.26
C ARG A 52 14.20 3.54 24.27
N ALA A 53 14.06 4.47 25.21
CA ALA A 53 15.02 5.56 25.40
C ALA A 53 16.44 5.05 25.69
N THR A 54 16.56 3.96 26.44
CA THR A 54 17.84 3.31 26.77
C THR A 54 18.60 2.82 25.54
N ASP A 55 17.90 2.46 24.46
CA ASP A 55 18.54 1.99 23.23
C ASP A 55 19.25 3.14 22.48
N PHE A 56 19.04 4.40 22.90
CA PHE A 56 19.70 5.59 22.35
C PHE A 56 20.94 6.03 23.15
N GLU A 57 21.16 5.48 24.35
CA GLU A 57 22.28 5.88 25.20
C GLU A 57 23.63 5.52 24.56
N GLY A 58 24.45 6.54 24.29
CA GLY A 58 25.75 6.37 23.62
C GLY A 58 25.67 6.22 22.09
N SER A 59 24.48 6.26 21.49
CA SER A 59 24.32 6.28 20.04
C SER A 59 24.53 7.71 19.49
N TRP A 60 25.32 7.84 18.43
CA TRP A 60 25.49 9.11 17.72
C TRP A 60 24.68 9.14 16.42
N SER A 61 24.41 7.96 15.84
CA SER A 61 23.64 7.81 14.62
C SER A 61 22.42 6.90 14.80
N ALA A 62 21.47 7.01 13.85
CA ALA A 62 20.31 6.10 13.76
C ALA A 62 20.71 4.64 13.46
N TYR A 63 21.94 4.42 13.00
CA TYR A 63 22.49 3.08 12.75
C TYR A 63 22.92 2.43 14.06
N ASP A 64 23.60 3.19 14.94
CA ASP A 64 24.17 2.65 16.18
C ASP A 64 23.09 2.17 17.16
N CYS A 65 21.99 2.90 17.25
CA CYS A 65 20.83 2.48 18.03
C CYS A 65 19.95 1.45 17.30
N GLY A 66 20.19 1.16 16.02
CA GLY A 66 19.33 0.30 15.20
C GLY A 66 17.98 0.91 14.84
N LEU A 67 17.79 2.22 15.05
CA LEU A 67 16.58 2.95 14.65
C LEU A 67 16.29 2.82 13.16
N GLN A 68 17.33 2.74 12.32
CA GLN A 68 17.15 2.56 10.87
C GLN A 68 16.43 1.24 10.53
N ASN A 69 16.75 0.15 11.23
CA ASN A 69 16.11 -1.15 11.00
C ASN A 69 14.63 -1.08 11.37
N ASP A 70 14.33 -0.52 12.54
CA ASP A 70 12.95 -0.34 13.02
C ASP A 70 12.15 0.55 12.06
N MET A 71 12.76 1.66 11.60
CA MET A 71 12.17 2.56 10.61
C MET A 71 11.87 1.84 9.29
N SER A 72 12.79 1.01 8.80
CA SER A 72 12.62 0.27 7.55
C SER A 72 11.50 -0.77 7.64
N ALA A 73 11.40 -1.48 8.78
CA ALA A 73 10.36 -2.48 9.04
C ALA A 73 8.97 -1.84 9.09
N GLU A 74 8.82 -0.76 9.86
CA GLU A 74 7.56 -0.01 9.99
C GLU A 74 7.13 0.63 8.66
N THR A 75 8.09 1.12 7.87
CA THR A 75 7.82 1.65 6.53
C THR A 75 7.33 0.56 5.58
N TYR A 76 7.93 -0.63 5.65
CA TYR A 76 7.51 -1.77 4.85
C TYR A 76 6.09 -2.22 5.20
N GLU A 77 5.74 -2.27 6.50
CA GLU A 77 4.40 -2.59 6.96
C GLU A 77 3.37 -1.55 6.48
N ALA A 78 3.72 -0.25 6.53
CA ALA A 78 2.87 0.81 5.99
C ALA A 78 2.58 0.61 4.49
N PHE A 79 3.60 0.24 3.69
CA PHE A 79 3.40 -0.10 2.28
C PHE A 79 2.51 -1.33 2.10
N ALA A 80 2.70 -2.38 2.89
CA ALA A 80 1.89 -3.59 2.81
C ALA A 80 0.40 -3.27 3.03
N LYS A 81 0.10 -2.45 4.05
CA LYS A 81 -1.25 -1.98 4.37
C LYS A 81 -1.85 -1.13 3.25
N ASP A 82 -1.08 -0.24 2.65
CA ASP A 82 -1.53 0.59 1.53
C ASP A 82 -1.89 -0.23 0.28
N ILE A 83 -1.08 -1.25 -0.03
CA ILE A 83 -1.33 -2.16 -1.15
C ILE A 83 -2.61 -2.97 -0.90
N GLU A 84 -2.78 -3.52 0.30
CA GLU A 84 -3.99 -4.26 0.68
C GLU A 84 -5.24 -3.37 0.62
N ASN A 85 -5.15 -2.14 1.13
CA ASN A 85 -6.21 -1.16 1.05
C ASN A 85 -6.56 -0.83 -0.41
N GLN A 86 -5.58 -0.66 -1.29
CA GLN A 86 -5.84 -0.43 -2.70
C GLN A 86 -6.55 -1.62 -3.36
N GLN A 87 -6.09 -2.85 -3.10
CA GLN A 87 -6.70 -4.05 -3.67
C GLN A 87 -8.13 -4.27 -3.18
N SER A 88 -8.37 -4.09 -1.87
CA SER A 88 -9.70 -4.25 -1.28
C SER A 88 -10.68 -3.20 -1.84
N ARG A 89 -10.24 -1.95 -2.06
CA ARG A 89 -11.05 -0.92 -2.72
C ARG A 89 -11.45 -1.33 -4.12
N VAL A 90 -10.51 -1.80 -4.95
CA VAL A 90 -10.80 -2.25 -6.33
C VAL A 90 -11.80 -3.41 -6.33
N ARG A 91 -11.65 -4.38 -5.43
CA ARG A 91 -12.61 -5.50 -5.28
C ARG A 91 -14.00 -5.02 -4.91
N ARG A 92 -14.10 -4.08 -3.95
CA ARG A 92 -15.36 -3.46 -3.54
C ARG A 92 -16.02 -2.71 -4.70
N PHE A 93 -15.26 -1.92 -5.46
CA PHE A 93 -15.77 -1.22 -6.63
C PHE A 93 -16.32 -2.17 -7.70
N LYS A 94 -15.64 -3.30 -7.98
CA LYS A 94 -16.16 -4.31 -8.91
C LYS A 94 -17.45 -4.95 -8.42
N LYS A 95 -17.52 -5.29 -7.13
CA LYS A 95 -18.72 -5.89 -6.54
C LYS A 95 -19.89 -4.93 -6.63
N VAL A 96 -19.74 -3.70 -6.15
CA VAL A 96 -20.80 -2.68 -6.19
C VAL A 96 -21.17 -2.34 -7.62
N GLY A 97 -20.20 -2.18 -8.52
CA GLY A 97 -20.44 -1.91 -9.94
C GLY A 97 -21.27 -3.00 -10.62
N PHE A 98 -21.02 -4.27 -10.31
CA PHE A 98 -21.82 -5.38 -10.81
C PHE A 98 -23.26 -5.33 -10.28
N TRP A 99 -23.45 -5.09 -8.97
CA TRP A 99 -24.78 -4.95 -8.37
C TRP A 99 -25.56 -3.77 -8.96
N THR A 100 -24.93 -2.61 -9.13
CA THR A 100 -25.58 -1.42 -9.71
C THR A 100 -25.94 -1.63 -11.17
N LEU A 101 -25.06 -2.28 -11.95
CA LEU A 101 -25.34 -2.60 -13.35
C LEU A 101 -26.50 -3.59 -13.46
N SER A 102 -26.52 -4.62 -12.61
CA SER A 102 -27.62 -5.58 -12.57
C SER A 102 -28.95 -4.91 -12.23
N LEU A 103 -28.98 -3.99 -11.25
CA LEU A 103 -30.19 -3.24 -10.89
C LEU A 103 -30.66 -2.32 -12.04
N ALA A 104 -29.74 -1.63 -12.71
CA ALA A 104 -30.07 -0.76 -13.85
C ALA A 104 -30.70 -1.56 -15.01
N ILE A 105 -30.16 -2.75 -15.29
CA ILE A 105 -30.71 -3.66 -16.31
C ILE A 105 -32.14 -4.10 -15.93
N HIS A 106 -32.37 -4.49 -14.68
CA HIS A 106 -33.71 -4.86 -14.22
C HIS A 106 -34.70 -3.69 -14.29
N ALA A 107 -34.27 -2.48 -13.92
CA ALA A 107 -35.09 -1.28 -14.03
C ALA A 107 -35.46 -0.96 -15.49
N LEU A 108 -34.53 -1.13 -16.43
CA LEU A 108 -34.80 -0.97 -17.87
C LEU A 108 -35.81 -2.01 -18.37
N PHE A 109 -35.66 -3.29 -18.01
CA PHE A 109 -36.62 -4.32 -18.39
C PHE A 109 -38.02 -4.09 -17.78
N MET A 110 -38.10 -3.69 -16.50
CA MET A 110 -39.38 -3.34 -15.88
C MET A 110 -40.02 -2.11 -16.53
N GLY A 111 -39.22 -1.09 -16.88
CA GLY A 111 -39.70 0.10 -17.59
C GLY A 111 -40.20 -0.19 -19.01
N MET A 112 -39.56 -1.13 -19.73
CA MET A 112 -40.04 -1.58 -21.04
C MET A 112 -41.30 -2.46 -20.93
N ALA A 113 -41.40 -3.33 -19.92
CA ALA A 113 -42.58 -4.16 -19.68
C ALA A 113 -43.83 -3.35 -19.28
N GLY A 114 -43.64 -2.19 -18.64
CA GLY A 114 -44.74 -1.26 -18.32
C GLY A 114 -45.30 -0.46 -19.49
N ASN A 115 -44.69 -0.55 -20.69
CA ASN A 115 -45.10 0.18 -21.89
C ASN A 115 -45.75 -0.74 -22.96
N VAL A 116 -46.16 -1.96 -22.57
CA VAL A 116 -46.77 -2.98 -23.48
C VAL A 116 -48.20 -3.38 -23.06
N VAL A 117 -48.95 -2.48 -22.42
CA VAL A 117 -50.42 -2.60 -22.22
C VAL A 117 -51.11 -1.35 -22.72
#